data_AF-A0A158R1Y6-F1
#
_entry.id   AF-A0A158R1Y6-F1
#
_cell.length_a   1.000
_cell.length_b   1.000
_cell.length_c   1.000
_cell.angle_alpha   90.00
_cell.angle_beta   90.00
_cell.angle_gamma   90.00
#
_symmetry.space_group_name_H-M   'P 1'
#
loop_
_entity.id
_entity.type
_entity.pdbx_description
1 polymer ?
#
loop_
_entity_poly.entity_id
_entity_poly.type
_entity_poly.pdbx_seq_one_letter_code
_entity_poly.pdbx_strand_id
1 'polypeptide(L)'
;MFRLLSGYGVARRLGRKLSILIDVNRGSKQVRDFFLQTAQLFPLLAENAIIRRSNSSVTAEEHQAWTRFPNPTFSLISSEIEHTVAPLAMTSDGKADAWKYEDPIKYRGHPAKYLVLNSIVAQNARYFTDYLPEIRKMFKFSTSMHAMDEIVESFSKKGSDFMCVHIRRTDFIKFQWETHFGPTLSAARSLAKRHRLSRYLIFGDDRKFMKRLADRLSTQTEVIHPVHS
;
A
#
# COMPACT_ATOMS: atom_id res chain seq x y z
N MET A 1 1.00 -0.60 -1.91
CA MET A 1 1.82 -0.61 -0.67
C MET A 1 2.47 -1.95 -0.42
N PHE A 2 1.72 -3.03 -0.10
CA PHE A 2 2.30 -4.36 0.20
C PHE A 2 3.32 -4.87 -0.82
N ARG A 3 3.05 -4.69 -2.13
CA ARG A 3 4.00 -5.01 -3.22
C ARG A 3 5.36 -4.29 -3.10
N LEU A 4 5.37 -3.04 -2.62
CA LEU A 4 6.59 -2.29 -2.37
C LEU A 4 7.32 -2.82 -1.14
N LEU A 5 6.59 -3.18 -0.08
CA LEU A 5 7.15 -3.72 1.15
C LEU A 5 7.81 -5.08 0.90
N SER A 6 7.06 -6.01 0.28
CA SER A 6 7.56 -7.33 -0.08
C SER A 6 8.70 -7.24 -1.08
N GLY A 7 8.57 -6.41 -2.12
CA GLY A 7 9.65 -6.15 -3.07
C GLY A 7 10.92 -5.63 -2.40
N TYR A 8 10.80 -4.71 -1.45
CA TYR A 8 11.94 -4.19 -0.69
C TYR A 8 12.61 -5.29 0.12
N GLY A 9 11.86 -6.03 0.93
CA GLY A 9 12.45 -7.06 1.78
C GLY A 9 13.09 -8.20 0.98
N VAL A 10 12.54 -8.53 -0.18
CA VAL A 10 13.19 -9.45 -1.12
C VAL A 10 14.50 -8.87 -1.65
N ALA A 11 14.52 -7.60 -2.09
CA ALA A 11 15.74 -6.96 -2.57
C ALA A 11 16.82 -6.93 -1.48
N ARG A 12 16.46 -6.58 -0.25
CA ARG A 12 17.36 -6.59 0.92
C ARG A 12 17.89 -7.99 1.23
N ARG A 13 17.02 -9.01 1.21
CA ARG A 13 17.41 -10.42 1.39
C ARG A 13 18.45 -10.89 0.38
N LEU A 14 18.40 -10.35 -0.83
CA LEU A 14 19.34 -10.64 -1.92
C LEU A 14 20.60 -9.75 -1.92
N GLY A 15 20.69 -8.76 -1.04
CA GLY A 15 21.76 -7.75 -1.08
C GLY A 15 21.67 -6.81 -2.29
N ARG A 16 20.46 -6.56 -2.82
CA ARG A 16 20.20 -5.76 -4.01
C ARG A 16 19.37 -4.52 -3.68
N LYS A 17 19.38 -3.51 -4.56
CA LYS A 17 18.51 -2.33 -4.46
C LYS A 17 17.12 -2.65 -5.01
N LEU A 18 16.07 -2.07 -4.41
CA LEU A 18 14.70 -2.25 -4.89
C LEU A 18 14.57 -1.70 -6.32
N SER A 19 14.17 -2.58 -7.25
CA SER A 19 13.89 -2.24 -8.64
C SER A 19 12.44 -2.52 -8.96
N ILE A 20 11.72 -1.52 -9.47
CA ILE A 20 10.31 -1.60 -9.82
C ILE A 20 10.20 -1.49 -11.34
N LEU A 21 9.68 -2.54 -11.97
CA LEU A 21 9.38 -2.51 -13.40
C LEU A 21 7.98 -1.91 -13.61
N ILE A 22 7.92 -0.82 -14.38
CA ILE A 22 6.68 -0.20 -14.84
C ILE A 22 6.53 -0.55 -16.32
N ASP A 23 5.45 -1.27 -16.64
CA ASP A 23 5.06 -1.49 -18.01
C ASP A 23 4.33 -0.27 -18.55
N VAL A 24 4.98 0.45 -19.46
CA VAL A 24 4.44 1.71 -20.03
C VAL A 24 3.33 1.48 -21.05
N ASN A 25 3.11 0.25 -21.50
CA ASN A 25 2.05 -0.08 -22.46
C ASN A 25 0.69 -0.38 -21.80
N ARG A 26 0.62 -0.51 -20.46
CA ARG A 26 -0.62 -0.77 -19.70
C ARG A 26 -0.85 0.26 -18.61
N GLY A 27 -1.81 1.16 -18.80
CA GLY A 27 -2.28 2.07 -17.73
C GLY A 27 -1.25 3.11 -17.28
N SER A 28 -0.37 3.54 -18.19
CA SER A 28 0.86 4.31 -17.91
C SER A 28 0.65 5.56 -17.06
N LYS A 29 -0.40 6.33 -17.32
CA LYS A 29 -0.65 7.58 -16.60
C LYS A 29 -0.98 7.34 -15.12
N GLN A 30 -1.90 6.44 -14.81
CA GLN A 30 -2.34 6.19 -13.43
C GLN A 30 -1.20 5.59 -12.58
N VAL A 31 -0.45 4.64 -13.14
CA VAL A 31 0.70 4.03 -12.46
C VAL A 31 1.81 5.05 -12.26
N ARG A 32 2.13 5.85 -13.28
CA ARG A 32 3.10 6.95 -13.17
C ARG A 32 2.67 7.96 -12.10
N ASP A 33 1.45 8.46 -12.18
CA ASP A 33 0.94 9.48 -11.26
C ASP A 33 0.93 8.95 -9.82
N PHE A 34 0.64 7.66 -9.61
CA PHE A 34 0.80 6.99 -8.31
C PHE A 34 2.25 7.04 -7.80
N PHE A 35 3.24 6.69 -8.64
CA PHE A 35 4.64 6.72 -8.23
C PHE A 35 5.15 8.14 -8.01
N LEU A 36 4.74 9.11 -8.83
CA LEU A 36 5.10 10.51 -8.63
C LEU A 36 4.55 11.05 -7.30
N GLN A 37 3.28 10.79 -7.00
CA GLN A 37 2.70 11.14 -5.69
C GLN A 37 3.42 10.41 -4.55
N THR A 38 3.74 9.13 -4.72
CA THR A 38 4.48 8.34 -3.73
C THR A 38 5.86 8.93 -3.45
N ALA A 39 6.58 9.42 -4.47
CA ALA A 39 7.88 10.06 -4.29
C ALA A 39 7.77 11.35 -3.47
N GLN A 40 6.77 12.16 -3.76
CA GLN A 40 6.50 13.40 -3.03
C GLN A 40 6.08 13.14 -1.58
N LEU A 41 5.30 12.07 -1.35
CA LEU A 41 4.87 11.66 -0.01
C LEU A 41 6.01 11.04 0.79
N PHE A 42 6.88 10.25 0.15
CA PHE A 42 7.92 9.47 0.81
C PHE A 42 9.29 9.70 0.15
N PRO A 43 9.96 10.85 0.43
CA PRO A 43 11.26 11.19 -0.13
C PRO A 43 12.32 10.09 -0.01
N LEU A 44 12.43 9.51 1.19
CA LEU A 44 13.44 8.49 1.47
C LEU A 44 13.18 7.19 0.70
N LEU A 45 11.92 6.87 0.37
CA LEU A 45 11.62 5.74 -0.52
C LEU A 45 12.13 6.01 -1.94
N ALA A 46 11.95 7.24 -2.46
CA ALA A 46 12.38 7.61 -3.80
C ALA A 46 13.91 7.55 -3.95
N GLU A 47 14.66 7.95 -2.93
CA GLU A 47 16.14 7.84 -2.89
C GLU A 47 16.63 6.38 -2.90
N ASN A 48 15.85 5.49 -2.28
CA ASN A 48 16.23 4.09 -2.03
C ASN A 48 15.70 3.09 -3.05
N ALA A 49 14.92 3.54 -4.05
CA ALA A 49 14.35 2.68 -5.08
C ALA A 49 14.61 3.19 -6.50
N ILE A 50 14.59 2.27 -7.46
CA ILE A 50 14.80 2.57 -8.88
C ILE A 50 13.52 2.19 -9.63
N ILE A 51 13.04 3.10 -10.49
CA ILE A 51 11.97 2.83 -11.44
C ILE A 51 12.60 2.48 -12.79
N ARG A 52 12.16 1.36 -13.37
CA ARG A 52 12.57 0.88 -14.69
C ARG A 52 11.38 0.82 -15.62
N ARG A 53 11.62 1.09 -16.90
CA ARG A 53 10.62 0.94 -17.96
C ARG A 53 10.82 -0.38 -18.70
N SER A 54 9.72 -0.95 -19.19
CA SER A 54 9.74 -2.13 -20.06
C SER A 54 10.17 -1.82 -21.50
N ASN A 55 10.10 -0.56 -21.95
CA ASN A 55 10.34 -0.14 -23.34
C ASN A 55 11.33 1.05 -23.43
N SER A 56 12.21 1.03 -24.44
CA SER A 56 13.27 2.03 -24.70
C SER A 56 12.77 3.36 -25.29
N SER A 57 11.59 3.40 -25.93
CA SER A 57 11.06 4.62 -26.51
C SER A 57 10.29 5.44 -25.47
N VAL A 58 10.80 6.63 -25.17
CA VAL A 58 10.15 7.65 -24.34
C VAL A 58 9.74 8.78 -25.27
N THR A 59 8.45 9.11 -25.35
CA THR A 59 8.05 10.33 -26.06
C THR A 59 8.53 11.55 -25.26
N ALA A 60 8.84 12.67 -25.93
CA ALA A 60 9.27 13.89 -25.24
C ALA A 60 8.27 14.34 -24.15
N GLU A 61 6.97 14.15 -24.40
CA GLU A 61 5.89 14.42 -23.45
C GLU A 61 5.94 13.53 -22.19
N GLU A 62 6.30 12.26 -22.35
CA GLU A 62 6.48 11.36 -21.22
C GLU A 62 7.73 11.70 -20.41
N HIS A 63 8.84 12.04 -21.07
CA HIS A 63 10.05 12.49 -20.40
C HIS A 63 9.78 13.76 -19.58
N GLN A 64 9.06 14.70 -20.19
CA GLN A 64 8.62 15.92 -19.51
C GLN A 64 7.70 15.60 -18.33
N ALA A 65 6.78 14.64 -18.44
CA ALA A 65 5.91 14.26 -17.33
C ALA A 65 6.64 13.66 -16.12
N TRP A 66 7.72 12.89 -16.34
CA TRP A 66 8.55 12.34 -15.25
C TRP A 66 9.49 13.37 -14.62
N THR A 67 9.89 14.39 -15.38
CA THR A 67 10.81 15.46 -14.93
C THR A 67 10.09 16.72 -14.43
N ARG A 68 8.77 16.82 -14.62
CA ARG A 68 7.94 17.97 -14.22
C ARG A 68 7.82 18.18 -12.71
N PHE A 69 8.12 17.17 -11.89
CA PHE A 69 7.99 17.28 -10.44
C PHE A 69 9.33 17.64 -9.79
N PRO A 70 9.36 18.62 -8.88
CA PRO A 70 10.56 18.96 -8.13
C PRO A 70 11.01 17.75 -7.29
N ASN A 71 12.31 17.66 -7.02
CA ASN A 71 12.87 16.63 -6.16
C ASN A 71 12.10 16.51 -4.83
N PRO A 72 11.93 15.28 -4.30
CA PRO A 72 12.55 14.03 -4.74
C PRO A 72 11.76 13.29 -5.83
N THR A 73 12.48 12.69 -6.77
CA THR A 73 11.93 11.79 -7.80
C THR A 73 12.70 10.47 -7.80
N PHE A 74 12.05 9.36 -8.16
CA PHE A 74 12.73 8.07 -8.31
C PHE A 74 13.78 8.15 -9.42
N SER A 75 14.94 7.51 -9.24
CA SER A 75 15.89 7.35 -10.33
C SER A 75 15.26 6.55 -11.46
N LEU A 76 15.05 7.19 -12.61
CA LEU A 76 14.52 6.56 -13.81
C LEU A 76 15.67 6.02 -14.65
N ILE A 77 15.63 4.73 -14.96
CA ILE A 77 16.52 4.13 -15.95
C ILE A 77 15.72 3.98 -17.25
N SER A 78 16.10 4.77 -18.26
CA SER A 78 15.40 4.87 -19.56
C SER A 78 15.95 3.96 -20.65
N SER A 79 17.12 3.33 -20.45
CA SER A 79 17.66 2.38 -21.42
C SER A 79 17.07 0.98 -21.23
N GLU A 80 16.91 0.26 -22.35
CA GLU A 80 16.70 -1.19 -22.33
C GLU A 80 17.90 -1.84 -21.66
N ILE A 81 17.72 -2.20 -20.39
CA ILE A 81 18.71 -2.96 -19.66
C ILE A 81 18.13 -4.35 -19.41
N GLU A 82 18.93 -5.35 -19.75
CA GLU A 82 18.64 -6.75 -19.48
C GLU A 82 18.20 -6.93 -18.02
N HIS A 83 17.05 -7.56 -17.85
CA HIS A 83 16.49 -7.89 -16.55
C HIS A 83 15.83 -9.26 -16.63
N THR A 84 15.75 -9.93 -15.49
CA THR A 84 15.05 -11.20 -15.39
C THR A 84 13.95 -11.07 -14.37
N VAL A 85 12.74 -11.48 -14.74
CA VAL A 85 11.61 -11.58 -13.82
C VAL A 85 11.72 -12.90 -13.05
N ALA A 86 12.01 -12.84 -11.75
CA ALA A 86 12.10 -14.03 -10.91
C ALA A 86 10.70 -14.54 -10.52
N PRO A 87 10.35 -15.80 -10.80
CA PRO A 87 9.07 -16.39 -10.39
C PRO A 87 9.15 -16.77 -8.90
N LEU A 88 8.67 -15.88 -8.04
CA LEU A 88 8.49 -16.15 -6.60
C LEU A 88 7.03 -16.50 -6.31
N ALA A 89 6.84 -17.34 -5.29
CA ALA A 89 5.51 -17.68 -4.76
C ALA A 89 4.57 -18.22 -5.85
N MET A 90 5.02 -19.20 -6.63
CA MET A 90 4.19 -19.87 -7.64
C MET A 90 3.55 -21.15 -7.07
N THR A 91 2.32 -21.42 -7.46
CA THR A 91 1.64 -22.71 -7.28
C THR A 91 2.27 -23.78 -8.19
N SER A 92 1.92 -25.05 -7.98
CA SER A 92 2.41 -26.17 -8.80
C SER A 92 1.97 -26.09 -10.27
N ASP A 93 0.84 -25.45 -10.56
CA ASP A 93 0.35 -25.19 -11.93
C ASP A 93 0.91 -23.89 -12.54
N GLY A 94 1.94 -23.30 -11.93
CA GLY A 94 2.62 -22.12 -12.48
C GLY A 94 1.82 -20.82 -12.36
N LYS A 95 0.83 -20.77 -11.47
CA LYS A 95 0.10 -19.54 -11.14
C LYS A 95 0.73 -18.83 -9.95
N ALA A 96 0.47 -17.54 -9.86
CA ALA A 96 1.01 -16.67 -8.83
C ALA A 96 0.18 -16.78 -7.53
N ASP A 97 0.81 -17.03 -6.38
CA ASP A 97 0.17 -17.24 -5.07
C ASP A 97 0.60 -16.14 -4.08
N ALA A 98 -0.40 -15.43 -3.54
CA ALA A 98 -0.15 -14.29 -2.65
C ALA A 98 0.29 -14.69 -1.23
N TRP A 99 -0.04 -15.91 -0.81
CA TRP A 99 0.11 -16.38 0.57
C TRP A 99 1.34 -17.25 0.75
N LYS A 100 1.86 -17.83 -0.33
CA LYS A 100 3.07 -18.66 -0.29
C LYS A 100 4.31 -17.82 0.01
N TYR A 101 5.09 -18.25 1.00
CA TYR A 101 6.44 -17.75 1.21
C TYR A 101 7.45 -18.68 0.56
N GLU A 102 8.40 -18.08 -0.15
CA GLU A 102 9.55 -18.75 -0.73
C GLU A 102 10.77 -17.89 -0.47
N ASP A 103 11.80 -18.43 0.19
CA ASP A 103 12.98 -17.62 0.53
C ASP A 103 13.67 -17.14 -0.76
N PRO A 104 13.77 -15.82 -0.98
CA PRO A 104 14.41 -15.29 -2.17
C PRO A 104 15.87 -15.66 -2.34
N ILE A 105 16.55 -16.09 -1.27
CA ILE A 105 17.98 -16.43 -1.27
C ILE A 105 18.37 -17.41 -2.39
N LYS A 106 17.43 -18.24 -2.88
CA LYS A 106 17.64 -19.13 -4.03
C LYS A 106 18.08 -18.39 -5.31
N TYR A 107 17.78 -17.09 -5.43
CA TYR A 107 18.19 -16.24 -6.56
C TYR A 107 19.45 -15.40 -6.26
N ARG A 108 20.15 -15.63 -5.15
CA ARG A 108 21.36 -14.85 -4.78
C ARG A 108 22.43 -14.89 -5.87
N GLY A 109 22.68 -16.08 -6.43
CA GLY A 109 23.68 -16.30 -7.48
C GLY A 109 23.21 -16.01 -8.91
N HIS A 110 22.01 -15.47 -9.10
CA HIS A 110 21.49 -15.25 -10.46
C HIS A 110 22.32 -14.18 -11.20
N PRO A 111 22.78 -14.45 -12.44
CA PRO A 111 23.75 -13.62 -13.15
C PRO A 111 23.19 -12.26 -13.59
N ALA A 112 21.87 -12.16 -13.78
CA ALA A 112 21.24 -10.90 -14.17
C ALA A 112 21.59 -9.77 -13.20
N LYS A 113 22.10 -8.66 -13.76
CA LYS A 113 22.42 -7.43 -13.02
C LYS A 113 21.20 -6.87 -12.31
N TYR A 114 20.01 -7.03 -12.90
CA TYR A 114 18.75 -6.59 -12.33
C TYR A 114 17.75 -7.75 -12.28
N LEU A 115 17.51 -8.23 -11.08
CA LEU A 115 16.38 -9.12 -10.81
C LEU A 115 15.15 -8.27 -10.56
N VAL A 116 14.22 -8.32 -11.49
CA VAL A 116 12.87 -7.81 -11.25
C VAL A 116 12.13 -8.94 -10.57
N LEU A 117 11.65 -8.68 -9.37
CA LEU A 117 10.91 -9.68 -8.63
C LEU A 117 9.47 -9.52 -9.08
N ASN A 118 8.80 -10.63 -9.42
CA ASN A 118 7.40 -10.56 -9.81
C ASN A 118 6.55 -10.10 -8.61
N SER A 119 6.40 -8.78 -8.50
CA SER A 119 5.62 -8.15 -7.43
C SER A 119 4.12 -8.18 -7.72
N ILE A 120 3.67 -8.84 -8.80
CA ILE A 120 2.25 -9.00 -9.10
C ILE A 120 1.53 -9.64 -7.90
N VAL A 121 2.18 -10.58 -7.19
CA VAL A 121 1.52 -11.34 -6.10
C VAL A 121 2.16 -11.34 -4.71
N ALA A 122 3.36 -10.85 -4.40
CA ALA A 122 3.89 -11.09 -3.05
C ALA A 122 3.13 -10.33 -1.92
N GLN A 123 2.38 -11.06 -1.07
CA GLN A 123 1.64 -10.54 0.10
C GLN A 123 1.91 -11.30 1.42
N ASN A 124 2.75 -12.35 1.42
CA ASN A 124 3.17 -12.98 2.66
C ASN A 124 4.06 -12.03 3.48
N ALA A 125 3.68 -11.75 4.73
CA ALA A 125 4.37 -10.81 5.60
C ALA A 125 5.85 -11.16 5.82
N ARG A 126 6.21 -12.46 5.77
CA ARG A 126 7.59 -12.94 5.95
C ARG A 126 8.58 -12.34 4.96
N TYR A 127 8.13 -11.82 3.82
CA TYR A 127 9.02 -11.12 2.89
C TYR A 127 9.56 -9.81 3.45
N PHE A 128 8.87 -9.17 4.41
CA PHE A 128 9.22 -7.83 4.87
C PHE A 128 9.23 -7.64 6.39
N THR A 129 8.76 -8.61 7.18
CA THR A 129 8.72 -8.52 8.65
C THR A 129 10.07 -8.13 9.25
N ASP A 130 11.16 -8.80 8.84
CA ASP A 130 12.50 -8.55 9.37
C ASP A 130 13.04 -7.16 9.00
N TYR A 131 12.51 -6.57 7.93
CA TYR A 131 12.91 -5.28 7.40
C TYR A 131 11.95 -4.15 7.79
N LEU A 132 10.92 -4.41 8.62
CA LEU A 132 9.95 -3.41 9.02
C LEU A 132 10.57 -2.13 9.61
N PRO A 133 11.64 -2.18 10.44
CA PRO A 133 12.28 -0.96 10.93
C PRO A 133 12.89 -0.10 9.82
N GLU A 134 13.56 -0.70 8.84
CA GLU A 134 14.13 0.01 7.68
C GLU A 134 13.01 0.57 6.79
N ILE A 135 12.00 -0.25 6.51
CA ILE A 135 10.82 0.13 5.74
C ILE A 135 10.12 1.34 6.38
N ARG A 136 9.88 1.33 7.69
CA ARG A 136 9.24 2.46 8.39
C ARG A 136 10.00 3.77 8.21
N LYS A 137 11.34 3.72 8.19
CA LYS A 137 12.17 4.91 7.92
C LYS A 137 11.98 5.42 6.50
N MET A 138 11.93 4.54 5.50
CA MET A 138 11.72 4.94 4.10
C MET A 138 10.33 5.54 3.84
N PHE A 139 9.30 5.05 4.54
CA PHE A 139 7.93 5.56 4.44
C PHE A 139 7.65 6.73 5.40
N LYS A 140 8.68 7.50 5.76
CA LYS A 140 8.51 8.76 6.48
C LYS A 140 7.88 9.79 5.53
N PHE A 141 6.76 10.38 5.96
CA PHE A 141 6.10 11.45 5.21
C PHE A 141 7.03 12.64 4.97
N SER A 142 6.88 13.30 3.82
CA SER A 142 7.52 14.58 3.54
C SER A 142 7.02 15.66 4.49
N THR A 143 7.86 16.68 4.72
CA THR A 143 7.50 17.84 5.55
C THR A 143 6.38 18.68 4.93
N SER A 144 6.18 18.62 3.61
CA SER A 144 5.14 19.37 2.90
C SER A 144 3.71 18.85 3.13
N MET A 145 3.55 17.76 3.88
CA MET A 145 2.25 17.17 4.25
C MET A 145 1.55 17.84 5.45
N HIS A 146 1.80 19.13 5.69
CA HIS A 146 1.17 19.91 6.77
C HIS A 146 -0.37 19.83 6.79
N ALA A 147 -1.00 19.64 5.63
CA ALA A 147 -2.46 19.46 5.54
C ALA A 147 -2.98 18.20 6.27
N MET A 148 -2.17 17.13 6.37
CA MET A 148 -2.55 15.96 7.18
C MET A 148 -2.38 16.24 8.67
N ASP A 149 -1.36 17.02 9.05
CA ASP A 149 -1.17 17.44 10.44
C ASP A 149 -2.35 18.28 10.90
N GLU A 150 -2.85 19.22 10.10
CA GLU A 150 -4.06 20.00 10.43
C GLU A 150 -5.29 19.12 10.62
N ILE A 151 -5.51 18.12 9.75
CA ILE A 151 -6.64 17.19 9.89
C ILE A 151 -6.49 16.39 11.18
N VAL A 152 -5.33 15.76 11.41
CA VAL A 152 -5.07 14.95 12.61
C VAL A 152 -5.15 15.80 13.87
N GLU A 153 -4.62 17.02 13.84
CA GLU A 153 -4.68 17.98 14.94
C GLU A 153 -6.11 18.41 15.21
N SER A 154 -6.93 18.66 14.17
CA SER A 154 -8.36 18.97 14.34
C SER A 154 -9.14 17.82 14.99
N PHE A 155 -8.76 16.57 14.74
CA PHE A 155 -9.35 15.40 15.40
C PHE A 155 -8.82 15.21 16.83
N SER A 156 -7.51 15.42 17.03
CA SER A 156 -6.83 15.28 18.32
C SER A 156 -7.25 16.35 19.32
N LYS A 157 -7.46 17.59 18.86
CA LYS A 157 -8.03 18.69 19.66
C LYS A 157 -9.44 18.40 20.17
N LYS A 158 -10.19 17.55 19.46
CA LYS A 158 -11.52 17.10 19.86
C LYS A 158 -11.49 15.91 20.83
N GLY A 159 -10.30 15.45 21.24
CA GLY A 159 -10.07 14.33 22.16
C GLY A 159 -9.43 13.12 21.48
N SER A 160 -9.02 12.12 22.27
CA SER A 160 -8.45 10.85 21.78
C SER A 160 -9.43 9.67 21.79
N ASP A 161 -10.70 9.90 22.12
CA ASP A 161 -11.75 8.87 22.23
C ASP A 161 -12.38 8.50 20.87
N PHE A 162 -11.55 8.35 19.84
CA PHE A 162 -12.00 7.97 18.49
C PHE A 162 -11.41 6.64 18.02
N MET A 163 -12.22 5.87 17.30
CA MET A 163 -11.81 4.65 16.62
C MET A 163 -11.60 4.93 15.12
N CYS A 164 -10.45 4.53 14.58
CA CYS A 164 -10.20 4.53 13.15
C CYS A 164 -10.75 3.25 12.49
N VAL A 165 -11.53 3.38 11.43
CA VAL A 165 -12.10 2.26 10.67
C VAL A 165 -11.75 2.42 9.19
N HIS A 166 -10.85 1.56 8.71
CA HIS A 166 -10.48 1.51 7.30
C HIS A 166 -11.33 0.49 6.53
N ILE A 167 -12.01 0.93 5.47
CA ILE A 167 -12.85 0.08 4.61
C ILE A 167 -12.14 -0.15 3.28
N ARG A 168 -11.89 -1.43 2.97
CA ARG A 168 -11.35 -1.87 1.68
C ARG A 168 -12.29 -2.85 1.02
N ARG A 169 -13.02 -2.41 -0.01
CA ARG A 169 -14.06 -3.21 -0.66
C ARG A 169 -13.97 -3.23 -2.17
N THR A 170 -13.71 -2.11 -2.84
CA THR A 170 -13.98 -1.94 -4.28
C THR A 170 -13.41 -3.05 -5.18
N ASP A 171 -12.11 -3.06 -5.46
CA ASP A 171 -11.47 -4.15 -6.23
C ASP A 171 -11.42 -5.46 -5.45
N PHE A 172 -11.58 -5.43 -4.12
CA PHE A 172 -11.60 -6.62 -3.27
C PHE A 172 -12.85 -7.49 -3.48
N ILE A 173 -13.98 -6.88 -3.88
CA ILE A 173 -15.21 -7.59 -4.26
C ILE A 173 -14.95 -8.58 -5.40
N LYS A 174 -14.09 -8.22 -6.36
CA LYS A 174 -13.75 -9.10 -7.49
C LYS A 174 -13.06 -10.39 -7.03
N PHE A 175 -12.37 -10.34 -5.89
CA PHE A 175 -11.65 -11.46 -5.29
C PHE A 175 -12.43 -12.11 -4.14
N GLN A 176 -13.65 -11.64 -3.84
CA GLN A 176 -14.44 -12.07 -2.68
C GLN A 176 -13.68 -11.92 -1.35
N TRP A 177 -12.84 -10.88 -1.26
CA TRP A 177 -12.03 -10.56 -0.07
C TRP A 177 -12.54 -9.32 0.67
N GLU A 178 -13.68 -8.78 0.26
CA GLU A 178 -14.22 -7.56 0.83
C GLU A 178 -14.75 -7.76 2.24
N THR A 179 -14.66 -6.71 3.06
CA THR A 179 -15.30 -6.72 4.37
C THR A 179 -16.83 -6.63 4.24
N HIS A 180 -17.56 -7.51 4.90
CA HIS A 180 -19.03 -7.50 4.95
C HIS A 180 -19.58 -6.53 6.01
N PHE A 181 -20.77 -5.98 5.76
CA PHE A 181 -21.33 -4.89 6.58
C PHE A 181 -21.64 -5.27 8.03
N GLY A 182 -22.40 -6.35 8.25
CA GLY A 182 -22.81 -6.79 9.59
C GLY A 182 -21.62 -7.07 10.52
N PRO A 183 -20.66 -7.91 10.10
CA PRO A 183 -19.43 -8.16 10.86
C PRO A 183 -18.62 -6.88 11.15
N THR A 184 -18.44 -5.99 10.16
CA THR A 184 -17.72 -4.73 10.37
C THR A 184 -18.42 -3.84 11.40
N LEU A 185 -19.74 -3.68 11.32
CA LEU A 185 -20.52 -2.87 12.27
C LEU A 185 -20.44 -3.45 13.69
N SER A 186 -20.59 -4.76 13.83
CA SER A 186 -20.50 -5.46 15.12
C SER A 186 -19.11 -5.32 15.74
N ALA A 187 -18.05 -5.53 14.95
CA ALA A 187 -16.66 -5.38 15.40
C ALA A 187 -16.34 -3.95 15.82
N ALA A 188 -16.74 -2.95 15.02
CA ALA A 188 -16.52 -1.54 15.34
C ALA A 188 -17.19 -1.15 16.66
N ARG A 189 -18.46 -1.53 16.87
CA ARG A 189 -19.19 -1.25 18.12
C ARG A 189 -18.54 -1.95 19.33
N SER A 190 -18.18 -3.22 19.16
CA SER A 190 -17.60 -4.02 20.24
C SER A 190 -16.25 -3.48 20.69
N LEU A 191 -15.39 -3.08 19.74
CA LEU A 191 -14.09 -2.48 20.03
C LEU A 191 -14.25 -1.08 20.63
N ALA A 192 -15.12 -0.24 20.07
CA ALA A 192 -15.39 1.08 20.63
C ALA A 192 -15.89 1.01 22.07
N LYS A 193 -16.86 0.13 22.37
CA LYS A 193 -17.35 -0.08 23.74
C LYS A 193 -16.23 -0.57 24.68
N ARG A 194 -15.44 -1.55 24.25
CA ARG A 194 -14.33 -2.10 25.03
C ARG A 194 -13.29 -1.04 25.40
N HIS A 195 -13.00 -0.14 24.47
CA HIS A 195 -11.97 0.89 24.63
C HIS A 195 -12.54 2.26 25.03
N ARG A 196 -13.84 2.33 25.38
CA ARG A 196 -14.55 3.57 25.75
C ARG A 196 -14.39 4.69 24.72
N LEU A 197 -14.45 4.33 23.44
CA LEU A 197 -14.38 5.26 22.31
C LEU A 197 -15.80 5.66 21.91
N SER A 198 -16.05 6.96 21.75
CA SER A 198 -17.37 7.48 21.40
C SER A 198 -17.45 8.01 19.96
N ARG A 199 -16.30 8.25 19.32
CA ARG A 199 -16.19 8.82 17.98
C ARG A 199 -15.57 7.84 17.00
N TYR A 200 -15.83 8.05 15.71
CA TYR A 200 -15.31 7.20 14.63
C TYR A 200 -14.72 8.05 13.51
N LEU A 201 -13.52 7.68 13.05
CA LEU A 201 -12.93 8.18 11.81
C LEU A 201 -12.99 7.06 10.78
N ILE A 202 -13.87 7.19 9.79
CA ILE A 202 -14.10 6.17 8.76
C ILE A 202 -13.46 6.65 7.45
N PHE A 203 -12.59 5.82 6.87
CA PHE A 203 -11.91 6.11 5.61
C PHE A 203 -11.76 4.82 4.80
N GLY A 204 -11.58 4.93 3.48
CA GLY A 204 -11.62 3.77 2.61
C GLY A 204 -12.01 4.09 1.18
N ASP A 205 -12.33 3.04 0.43
CA ASP A 205 -12.55 3.09 -1.01
C ASP A 205 -14.03 3.00 -1.46
N ASP A 206 -14.95 2.60 -0.57
CA ASP A 206 -16.39 2.45 -0.87
C ASP A 206 -17.24 3.50 -0.13
N ARG A 207 -17.52 4.62 -0.79
CA ARG A 207 -18.27 5.75 -0.22
C ARG A 207 -19.67 5.36 0.26
N LYS A 208 -20.39 4.51 -0.48
CA LYS A 208 -21.76 4.10 -0.13
C LYS A 208 -21.75 3.25 1.13
N PHE A 209 -20.84 2.30 1.22
CA PHE A 209 -20.66 1.48 2.41
C PHE A 209 -20.25 2.31 3.62
N MET A 210 -19.25 3.20 3.45
CA MET A 210 -18.76 4.06 4.53
C MET A 210 -19.86 4.97 5.08
N LYS A 211 -20.67 5.59 4.21
CA LYS A 211 -21.80 6.42 4.64
C LYS A 211 -22.79 5.59 5.47
N ARG A 212 -23.21 4.43 4.96
CA ARG A 212 -24.13 3.54 5.69
C ARG A 212 -23.56 3.08 7.04
N LEU A 213 -22.25 2.85 7.10
CA LEU A 213 -21.57 2.47 8.35
C LEU A 213 -21.57 3.63 9.34
N ALA A 214 -21.25 4.85 8.88
CA ALA A 214 -21.32 6.05 9.69
C ALA A 214 -22.72 6.27 10.28
N ASP A 215 -23.76 6.18 9.45
CA ASP A 215 -25.16 6.34 9.86
C ASP A 215 -25.60 5.33 10.93
N ARG A 216 -25.09 4.09 10.87
CA ARG A 216 -25.41 3.05 11.87
C ARG A 216 -24.56 3.13 13.14
N LEU A 217 -23.37 3.71 13.07
CA LEU A 217 -22.52 3.93 14.23
C LEU A 217 -22.93 5.17 15.02
N SER A 218 -23.52 6.18 14.35
CA SER A 218 -24.02 7.41 15.00
C SER A 218 -25.35 7.19 15.73
N THR A 219 -26.18 6.23 15.32
CA THR A 219 -27.36 5.81 16.08
C THR A 219 -26.92 5.00 17.30
N GLN A 220 -26.51 5.67 18.37
CA GLN A 220 -26.54 5.10 19.72
C GLN A 220 -28.01 4.94 20.10
N THR A 221 -28.57 3.75 19.87
CA THR A 221 -29.77 3.33 20.60
C THR A 221 -29.29 2.31 21.60
N GLU A 222 -28.92 2.79 22.80
CA GLU A 222 -29.08 1.95 23.97
C GLU A 222 -30.58 1.66 24.08
N VAL A 223 -31.01 0.52 23.55
CA VAL A 223 -32.25 -0.09 24.00
C VAL A 223 -31.93 -0.67 25.38
N ILE A 224 -32.04 0.17 26.40
CA ILE A 224 -32.21 -0.29 27.77
C ILE A 224 -33.57 -0.97 27.78
N HIS A 225 -33.60 -2.30 27.76
CA HIS A 225 -34.83 -3.01 28.08
C HIS A 225 -35.21 -2.65 29.52
N PRO A 226 -36.44 -2.16 29.78
CA PRO A 226 -36.92 -2.05 31.14
C PRO A 226 -36.98 -3.47 31.70
N VAL A 227 -36.16 -3.75 32.71
CA VAL A 227 -36.36 -4.91 33.57
C VAL A 227 -37.67 -4.63 34.29
N HIS A 228 -38.72 -5.33 33.89
CA HIS A 228 -39.98 -5.33 34.61
C HIS A 228 -39.74 -5.87 36.03
N SER A 229 -40.35 -5.15 36.98
CA SER A 229 -40.54 -5.41 38.41
C SER A 229 -40.51 -6.86 38.84
#